data_AF-D4DR25-F1
#
_entry.id   AF-D4DR25-F1
#
_cell.length_a   1.000
_cell.length_b   1.000
_cell.length_c   1.000
_cell.angle_alpha   90.00
_cell.angle_beta   90.00
_cell.angle_gamma   90.00
#
_symmetry.space_group_name_H-M   'P 1'
#
loop_
_entity.id
_entity.type
_entity.pdbx_description
1 polymer ?
#
loop_
_entity_poly.entity_id
_entity_poly.type
_entity_poly.pdbx_seq_one_letter_code
_entity_poly.pdbx_strand_id
1 'polypeptide(L)'
;MALISTLDKTFELQEGETLLEGLERTGHEVEYQCRSGYCGSCRVKILDGRVSYDDFPLAFVAPGEILPCCCRVSEDIKIDCRARMSEPDLFAGDLFGNIGS
;
A
#
# COMPACT_ATOMS: atom_id res chain seq x y z
N MET A 1 10.09 13.82 -8.12
CA MET A 1 9.22 13.33 -7.03
C MET A 1 7.81 13.34 -7.56
N ALA A 2 7.10 12.22 -7.46
CA ALA A 2 5.74 12.06 -7.98
C ALA A 2 4.72 12.18 -6.84
N LEU A 3 3.57 12.79 -7.12
CA LEU A 3 2.47 12.93 -6.18
C LEU A 3 1.53 11.72 -6.30
N ILE A 4 1.33 11.02 -5.19
CA ILE A 4 0.47 9.84 -5.11
C ILE A 4 -0.83 10.25 -4.42
N SER A 5 -1.95 10.12 -5.14
CA SER A 5 -3.29 10.33 -4.59
C SER A 5 -3.97 8.99 -4.31
N THR A 6 -4.41 8.78 -3.08
CA THR A 6 -5.24 7.64 -2.69
C THR A 6 -6.69 8.10 -2.54
N LEU A 7 -7.57 7.26 -1.97
CA LEU A 7 -8.98 7.64 -1.79
C LEU A 7 -9.19 8.68 -0.69
N ASP A 8 -8.26 8.79 0.26
CA ASP A 8 -8.40 9.59 1.48
C ASP A 8 -7.17 10.48 1.78
N LYS A 9 -6.05 10.27 1.09
CA LYS A 9 -4.82 11.01 1.33
C LYS A 9 -4.04 11.28 0.03
N THR A 10 -3.12 12.22 0.13
CA THR A 10 -2.13 12.47 -0.92
C THR A 10 -0.76 12.59 -0.27
N PHE A 11 0.27 12.05 -0.92
CA PHE A 11 1.65 12.12 -0.43
C PHE A 11 2.66 12.14 -1.57
N GLU A 12 3.87 12.64 -1.30
CA GLU A 12 4.99 12.55 -2.23
C GLU A 12 5.72 11.22 -2.08
N LEU A 13 6.00 10.57 -3.21
CA LEU A 13 6.86 9.40 -3.27
C LEU A 13 8.33 9.83 -3.19
N GLN A 14 9.06 9.30 -2.21
CA GLN A 14 10.44 9.68 -1.97
C GLN A 14 11.38 9.05 -3.00
N GLU A 15 12.53 9.68 -3.22
CA GLU A 15 13.54 9.13 -4.12
C GLU A 15 14.07 7.79 -3.61
N GLY A 16 14.14 6.79 -4.49
CA GLY A 16 14.55 5.42 -4.15
C GLY A 16 13.46 4.55 -3.51
N GLU A 17 12.31 5.13 -3.17
CA GLU A 17 11.18 4.42 -2.56
C GLU A 17 10.33 3.71 -3.63
N THR A 18 9.90 2.48 -3.33
CA THR A 18 8.85 1.79 -4.10
C THR A 18 7.48 2.36 -3.74
N LEU A 19 6.48 2.21 -4.63
CA LEU A 19 5.12 2.66 -4.31
C LEU A 19 4.57 1.96 -3.05
N LEU A 20 4.92 0.68 -2.83
CA LEU A 20 4.55 -0.05 -1.62
C LEU A 20 5.11 0.61 -0.36
N GLU A 21 6.40 0.94 -0.33
CA GLU A 21 7.03 1.59 0.83
C GLU A 21 6.40 2.96 1.12
N GLY A 22 6.09 3.73 0.07
CA GLY A 22 5.39 5.01 0.20
C GLY A 22 4.00 4.86 0.84
N LEU A 23 3.27 3.81 0.46
CA LEU A 23 1.96 3.48 1.04
C LEU A 23 2.09 3.07 2.51
N GLU A 24 3.05 2.19 2.84
CA GLU A 24 3.33 1.78 4.23
C GLU A 24 3.71 2.97 5.12
N ARG A 25 4.68 3.79 4.67
CA ARG A 25 5.17 4.97 5.39
C ARG A 25 4.06 5.97 5.70
N THR A 26 3.05 6.05 4.84
CA THR A 26 1.96 7.02 4.98
C THR A 26 0.72 6.46 5.66
N GLY A 27 0.79 5.19 6.10
CA GLY A 27 -0.20 4.52 6.93
C GLY A 27 -1.30 3.79 6.16
N HIS A 28 -1.07 3.44 4.89
CA HIS A 28 -2.04 2.74 4.07
C HIS A 28 -2.07 1.24 4.32
N GLU A 29 -3.26 0.66 4.23
CA GLU A 29 -3.46 -0.77 4.34
C GLU A 29 -3.32 -1.40 2.96
N VAL A 30 -2.19 -2.07 2.74
CA VAL A 30 -1.89 -2.81 1.51
C VAL A 30 -1.41 -4.20 1.93
N GLU A 31 -2.08 -5.24 1.44
CA GLU A 31 -1.61 -6.61 1.66
C GLU A 31 -0.29 -6.83 0.91
N TYR A 32 0.73 -7.45 1.52
CA TYR A 32 1.95 -7.79 0.79
C TYR A 32 2.59 -9.03 1.38
N GLN A 33 3.44 -9.70 0.58
CA GLN A 33 4.21 -10.87 1.03
C GLN A 33 5.62 -10.87 0.46
N CYS A 34 5.77 -10.95 -0.87
CA CYS A 34 7.08 -11.19 -1.49
C CYS A 34 7.94 -9.93 -1.75
N ARG A 35 7.31 -8.76 -1.88
CA ARG A 35 7.95 -7.49 -2.28
C ARG A 35 8.73 -7.52 -3.62
N SER A 36 8.53 -8.53 -4.46
CA SER A 36 9.30 -8.77 -5.68
C SER A 36 8.45 -9.03 -6.93
N GLY A 37 7.14 -8.77 -6.87
CA GLY A 37 6.22 -9.02 -7.99
C GLY A 37 5.92 -10.51 -8.24
N TYR A 38 6.33 -11.41 -7.34
CA TYR A 38 6.10 -12.85 -7.48
C TYR A 38 4.69 -13.31 -7.06
N CYS A 39 4.19 -12.82 -5.93
CA CYS A 39 2.92 -13.33 -5.35
C CYS A 39 1.68 -12.53 -5.76
N GLY A 40 1.84 -11.26 -6.17
CA GLY A 40 0.72 -10.37 -6.51
C GLY A 40 -0.13 -9.88 -5.34
N SER A 41 0.24 -10.15 -4.09
CA SER A 41 -0.55 -9.74 -2.90
C SER A 41 -0.70 -8.22 -2.77
N CYS A 42 0.29 -7.44 -3.20
CA CYS A 42 0.25 -5.97 -3.14
C CYS A 42 -0.66 -5.31 -4.16
N ARG A 43 -1.38 -6.07 -4.98
CA ARG A 43 -2.18 -5.55 -6.08
C ARG A 43 -3.15 -4.46 -5.61
N VAL A 44 -3.16 -3.36 -6.35
CA VAL A 44 -4.13 -2.27 -6.22
C VAL A 44 -4.64 -1.85 -7.60
N LYS A 45 -5.80 -1.18 -7.64
CA LYS A 45 -6.31 -0.60 -8.88
C LYS A 45 -5.71 0.79 -9.09
N ILE A 46 -5.31 1.08 -10.33
CA ILE A 46 -4.95 2.44 -10.76
C ILE A 46 -6.21 3.12 -11.30
N LEU A 47 -6.50 4.31 -10.76
CA LEU A 47 -7.66 5.12 -11.11
C LEU A 47 -7.29 6.23 -12.11
N ASP A 48 -6.06 6.73 -12.04
CA ASP A 48 -5.52 7.73 -12.97
C ASP A 48 -3.99 7.64 -13.06
N GLY A 49 -3.44 8.01 -14.21
CA GLY A 49 -2.00 7.92 -14.51
C GLY A 49 -1.54 6.53 -14.92
N ARG A 50 -0.21 6.33 -15.04
CA ARG A 50 0.41 5.05 -15.43
C ARG A 50 1.67 4.76 -14.62
N VAL A 51 2.03 3.49 -14.59
CA VAL A 51 3.30 2.99 -14.05
C VAL A 51 4.01 2.14 -15.08
N SER A 52 5.31 1.98 -14.92
CA SER A 52 6.13 1.05 -15.69
C SER A 52 6.73 -0.03 -14.79
N TYR A 53 7.40 -1.01 -15.39
CA TYR A 53 8.15 -2.05 -14.69
C TYR A 53 9.51 -2.17 -15.38
N ASP A 54 10.59 -2.21 -14.60
CA ASP A 54 11.93 -2.50 -15.15
C ASP A 54 11.98 -3.94 -15.66
N ASP A 55 11.50 -4.86 -14.82
CA ASP A 55 11.26 -6.26 -15.14
C ASP A 55 9.79 -6.59 -14.92
N PHE A 56 9.16 -7.26 -15.90
CA PHE A 56 7.77 -7.64 -15.78
C PHE A 56 7.55 -8.59 -14.59
N PRO A 57 6.54 -8.34 -13.74
CA PRO A 57 6.26 -9.20 -12.61
C PRO A 57 5.83 -10.60 -13.08
N LEU A 58 6.16 -11.61 -12.28
CA LEU A 58 5.72 -12.98 -12.52
C LEU A 58 4.24 -13.18 -12.16
N ALA A 59 3.73 -12.40 -11.22
CA ALA A 59 2.30 -12.37 -10.92
C ALA A 59 1.52 -11.72 -12.08
N PHE A 60 0.36 -12.30 -12.39
CA PHE A 60 -0.56 -11.73 -13.36
C PHE A 60 -1.09 -10.36 -12.90
N VAL A 61 -1.06 -9.38 -13.79
CA VAL A 61 -1.56 -8.02 -13.58
C VAL A 61 -2.66 -7.75 -14.60
N ALA A 62 -3.90 -7.56 -14.14
CA ALA A 62 -5.01 -7.28 -15.04
C ALA A 62 -4.96 -5.81 -15.54
N PRO A 63 -5.65 -5.48 -16.64
CA PRO A 63 -5.82 -4.09 -17.05
C PRO A 63 -6.43 -3.25 -15.92
N GLY A 64 -5.83 -2.09 -15.63
CA GLY A 64 -6.25 -1.22 -14.53
C GLY A 64 -5.74 -1.64 -13.15
N GLU A 65 -4.87 -2.64 -13.07
CA GLU A 65 -4.19 -3.04 -11.84
C GLU A 65 -2.68 -2.78 -11.92
N ILE A 66 -2.06 -2.61 -10.76
CA ILE A 66 -0.61 -2.46 -10.62
C ILE A 66 -0.11 -3.24 -9.40
N LEU A 67 1.20 -3.52 -9.37
CA LEU A 67 1.90 -4.09 -8.22
C LEU A 67 2.84 -3.03 -7.59
N PRO A 68 2.42 -2.36 -6.51
CA PRO A 68 3.18 -1.31 -5.83
C PRO A 68 4.59 -1.70 -5.41
N CYS A 69 4.86 -2.99 -5.17
CA CYS A 69 6.17 -3.44 -4.72
C CYS A 69 7.26 -3.40 -5.79
N CYS A 70 6.90 -3.37 -7.07
CA CYS A 70 7.88 -3.47 -8.16
C CYS A 70 7.58 -2.54 -9.35
N CYS A 71 6.52 -1.73 -9.29
CA CYS A 71 6.25 -0.72 -10.30
C CYS A 71 7.14 0.52 -10.12
N ARG A 72 7.43 1.20 -11.24
CA ARG A 72 8.07 2.50 -11.29
C ARG A 72 7.04 3.58 -11.56
N VAL A 73 7.08 4.62 -10.73
CA VAL A 73 6.19 5.78 -10.85
C VAL A 73 7.00 6.96 -11.38
N SER A 74 6.63 7.45 -12.56
CA SER A 74 7.31 8.58 -13.23
C SER A 74 6.43 9.81 -13.40
N GLU A 75 5.14 9.72 -13.07
CA GLU A 75 4.15 10.78 -13.13
C GLU A 75 3.25 10.73 -11.89
N ASP A 76 2.44 11.76 -11.69
CA ASP A 76 1.42 11.75 -10.63
C ASP A 76 0.37 10.68 -10.95
N ILE A 77 -0.04 9.92 -9.94
CA ILE A 77 -1.00 8.82 -10.11
C ILE A 77 -2.07 8.87 -9.04
N LYS A 78 -3.22 8.25 -9.36
CA LYS A 78 -4.29 7.98 -8.41
C LYS A 78 -4.56 6.50 -8.31
N ILE A 79 -4.67 5.97 -7.09
CA ILE A 79 -4.89 4.54 -6.84
C ILE A 79 -6.04 4.30 -5.86
N ASP A 80 -6.67 3.14 -5.99
CA ASP A 80 -7.72 2.65 -5.08
C ASP A 80 -7.07 1.99 -3.86
N CYS A 81 -6.75 2.82 -2.86
CA CYS A 81 -6.15 2.42 -1.59
C CYS A 81 -6.59 3.41 -0.49
N ARG A 82 -6.60 2.98 0.78
CA ARG A 82 -7.01 3.79 1.94
C ARG A 82 -5.99 3.69 3.07
N ALA A 83 -5.90 4.76 3.85
CA ALA A 83 -5.20 4.74 5.13
C ALA A 83 -5.89 3.76 6.09
N ARG A 84 -5.10 3.08 6.92
CA ARG A 84 -5.62 2.25 8.00
C ARG A 84 -6.37 3.16 8.98
N MET A 85 -7.65 2.89 9.18
CA MET A 85 -8.42 3.56 10.24
C MET A 85 -7.95 2.98 11.58
N SER A 86 -7.54 3.86 12.50
CA SER A 86 -7.29 3.44 13.88
C SER A 86 -8.63 3.08 14.52
N GLU A 87 -8.87 1.80 14.76
CA GLU A 87 -9.81 1.41 15.81
C GLU A 87 -9.25 1.98 17.12
N PRO A 88 -9.96 2.86 17.85
CA PRO A 88 -9.53 3.22 19.20
C PRO A 88 -9.45 1.92 20.01
N ASP A 89 -8.31 1.71 20.66
CA ASP A 89 -7.90 0.46 21.32
C ASP A 89 -9.03 -0.22 22.13
N LEU A 90 -9.73 -1.17 21.50
CA LEU A 90 -10.77 -1.99 22.14
C LEU A 90 -10.22 -2.95 23.21
N PHE A 91 -8.90 -2.93 23.47
CA PHE A 91 -8.20 -3.75 24.46
C PHE A 91 -7.50 -2.95 25.56
N ALA A 92 -7.75 -1.64 25.70
CA ALA A 92 -7.15 -0.86 26.79
C ALA A 92 -7.77 -1.09 28.19
N GLY A 93 -8.71 -2.04 28.36
CA GLY A 93 -9.37 -2.31 29.63
C GLY A 93 -9.61 -3.80 29.91
N ASP A 94 -8.98 -4.27 30.98
CA ASP A 94 -9.44 -5.33 31.89
C ASP A 94 -9.51 -6.80 31.41
N LEU A 95 -8.41 -7.55 31.51
CA LEU A 95 -8.48 -9.04 31.57
C LEU A 95 -7.52 -9.74 32.55
N PHE A 96 -6.93 -9.03 33.51
CA PHE A 96 -6.16 -9.67 34.61
C PHE A 96 -6.50 -9.10 36.00
N GLY A 97 -7.75 -8.68 36.20
CA GLY A 97 -8.23 -8.09 37.46
C GLY A 97 -9.19 -8.95 38.25
N ASN A 98 -9.03 -10.29 38.28
CA ASN A 98 -9.59 -11.14 39.34
C ASN A 98 -9.20 -12.62 39.15
N ILE A 99 -8.13 -13.04 39.80
CA ILE A 99 -8.00 -14.42 40.29
C ILE A 99 -7.56 -14.40 41.75
N GLY A 100 -8.50 -14.73 42.64
CA GLY A 100 -8.21 -15.37 43.92
C GLY A 100 -8.07 -14.45 45.13
N SER A 101 -9.18 -14.33 45.88
CA SER A 101 -9.15 -14.21 47.34
C SER A 101 -8.59 -15.48 48.00
#